data_AF-A0A2K3YFT1-F1
#
_entry.id   AF-A0A2K3YFT1-F1
#
_cell.length_a   1.000
_cell.length_b   1.000
_cell.length_c   1.000
_cell.angle_alpha   90.00
_cell.angle_beta   90.00
_cell.angle_gamma   90.00
#
_symmetry.space_group_name_H-M   'P 1'
#
loop_
_entity.id
_entity.type
_entity.pdbx_description
1 polymer ?
#
loop_
_entity_poly.entity_id
_entity_poly.type
_entity_poly.pdbx_seq_one_letter_code
_entity_poly.pdbx_strand_id
1 'polypeptide(L)'
;MKLTKLELIMILILVAELTVCLIIMEHLTIFQYMIFVQIIPSFIAAIVIGKVSARSKYKWLLIPLYSIIFVIVIISILQITPISTIENNTVQSKTSVILFNRNMKFSTYLGLFFQEFLLSAFISLIIGVFKKIKGGKF
;
A
#
# COMPACT_ATOMS: atom_id res chain seq x y z
N MET A 1 10.97 3.68 19.04
CA MET A 1 10.75 2.22 18.84
C MET A 1 11.85 1.71 17.92
N LYS A 2 12.55 0.62 18.29
CA LYS A 2 13.52 0.00 17.37
C LYS A 2 12.81 -0.98 16.44
N LEU A 3 13.09 -0.89 15.15
CA LEU A 3 12.65 -1.87 14.15
C LEU A 3 13.35 -3.20 14.41
N THR A 4 12.61 -4.30 14.28
CA THR A 4 13.18 -5.65 14.31
C THR A 4 13.83 -5.97 12.97
N LYS A 5 14.78 -6.92 12.96
CA LYS A 5 15.42 -7.39 11.72
C LYS A 5 14.40 -7.80 10.67
N LEU A 6 13.32 -8.48 11.07
CA LEU A 6 12.24 -8.89 10.17
C LEU A 6 11.47 -7.71 9.57
N GLU A 7 11.20 -6.66 10.35
CA GLU A 7 10.54 -5.45 9.82
C GLU A 7 11.44 -4.70 8.85
N LEU A 8 12.74 -4.66 9.12
CA LEU A 8 13.72 -4.06 8.22
C LEU A 8 13.81 -4.84 6.90
N ILE A 9 13.82 -6.18 6.95
CA ILE A 9 13.78 -7.04 5.75
C ILE A 9 12.50 -6.80 4.95
N MET A 10 11.33 -6.73 5.61
CA MET A 10 10.05 -6.46 4.94
C MET A 10 10.04 -5.09 4.26
N ILE A 11 10.58 -4.05 4.91
CA ILE A 11 10.72 -2.72 4.31
C ILE A 11 11.66 -2.79 3.10
N LEU A 12 12.77 -3.52 3.20
CA LEU A 12 13.72 -3.68 2.09
C LEU A 12 13.07 -4.41 0.90
N ILE A 13 12.28 -5.45 1.16
CA ILE A 13 11.49 -6.15 0.13
C ILE A 13 10.49 -5.19 -0.50
N LEU A 14 9.76 -4.40 0.29
CA LEU A 14 8.81 -3.41 -0.22
C LEU A 14 9.49 -2.39 -1.13
N VAL A 15 10.65 -1.85 -0.71
CA VAL A 15 11.40 -0.89 -1.51
C VAL A 15 11.92 -1.55 -2.79
N ALA A 16 12.47 -2.77 -2.71
CA ALA A 16 12.97 -3.50 -3.86
C ALA A 16 11.84 -3.85 -4.86
N GLU A 17 10.67 -4.23 -4.38
CA GLU A 17 9.51 -4.49 -5.22
C GLU A 17 9.07 -3.21 -5.93
N LEU A 18 8.89 -2.10 -5.20
CA LEU A 18 8.49 -0.84 -5.78
C LEU A 18 9.51 -0.31 -6.81
N THR A 19 10.82 -0.47 -6.56
CA THR A 19 11.85 -0.05 -7.53
C THR A 19 11.87 -0.94 -8.77
N VAL A 20 11.75 -2.25 -8.61
CA VAL A 20 11.63 -3.17 -9.76
C VAL A 20 10.38 -2.84 -10.57
N CYS A 21 9.24 -2.59 -9.90
CA CYS A 21 7.99 -2.20 -10.56
C CYS A 21 8.13 -0.90 -11.34
N LEU A 22 8.87 0.09 -10.83
CA LEU A 22 9.15 1.33 -11.53
C LEU A 22 9.98 1.09 -12.80
N ILE A 23 10.95 0.18 -12.76
CA ILE A 23 11.80 -0.13 -13.93
C ILE A 23 11.00 -0.83 -15.03
N ILE A 24 10.13 -1.77 -14.68
CA ILE A 24 9.39 -2.59 -15.66
C ILE A 24 8.00 -2.04 -15.98
N MET A 25 7.63 -0.87 -15.46
CA MET A 25 6.27 -0.33 -15.47
C MET A 25 5.67 -0.20 -16.88
N GLU A 26 6.50 0.12 -17.86
CA GLU A 26 6.10 0.27 -19.27
C GLU A 26 5.69 -1.06 -19.92
N HIS A 27 6.10 -2.19 -19.33
CA HIS A 27 5.84 -3.53 -19.84
C HIS A 27 4.78 -4.29 -19.05
N LEU A 28 4.26 -3.72 -17.97
CA LEU A 28 3.25 -4.36 -17.14
C LEU A 28 1.86 -4.29 -17.80
N THR A 29 1.09 -5.36 -17.72
CA THR A 29 -0.36 -5.29 -17.97
C THR A 29 -1.07 -4.56 -16.83
N ILE A 30 -2.28 -4.04 -17.05
CA ILE A 30 -3.08 -3.40 -15.99
C ILE A 30 -3.27 -4.34 -14.79
N PHE A 31 -3.50 -5.63 -15.03
CA PHE A 31 -3.66 -6.62 -13.96
C PHE A 31 -2.37 -6.80 -13.15
N GLN A 32 -1.22 -6.92 -13.82
CA GLN A 32 0.08 -7.00 -13.15
C GLN A 32 0.39 -5.71 -12.40
N TYR A 33 0.05 -4.54 -12.96
CA TYR A 33 0.19 -3.25 -12.29
C TYR A 33 -0.62 -3.22 -10.98
N MET A 34 -1.89 -3.63 -11.00
CA MET A 34 -2.71 -3.69 -9.78
C MET A 34 -2.08 -4.60 -8.72
N ILE A 35 -1.55 -5.77 -9.11
CA ILE A 35 -0.94 -6.71 -8.18
C ILE A 35 0.34 -6.13 -7.57
N PHE A 36 1.30 -5.75 -8.43
CA PHE A 36 2.66 -5.45 -8.00
C PHE A 36 2.86 -4.01 -7.51
N VAL A 37 2.01 -3.06 -7.93
CA VAL A 37 2.11 -1.66 -7.49
C VAL A 37 1.15 -1.37 -6.35
N GLN A 38 -0.01 -2.04 -6.27
CA GLN A 38 -1.03 -1.73 -5.27
C GLN A 38 -1.20 -2.84 -4.24
N ILE A 39 -1.52 -4.07 -4.66
CA ILE A 39 -1.95 -5.13 -3.72
C ILE A 39 -0.79 -5.63 -2.85
N ILE A 40 0.31 -6.09 -3.46
CA ILE A 40 1.43 -6.66 -2.71
C ILE A 40 2.10 -5.57 -1.84
N PRO A 41 2.41 -4.37 -2.36
CA PRO A 41 2.97 -3.30 -1.53
C PRO A 41 2.08 -2.89 -0.36
N SER A 42 0.76 -2.77 -0.58
CA SER A 42 -0.22 -2.48 0.48
C SER A 42 -0.22 -3.57 1.56
N PHE A 43 -0.19 -4.85 1.15
CA PHE A 43 -0.18 -5.94 2.11
C PHE A 43 1.10 -5.97 2.95
N ILE A 44 2.27 -5.81 2.32
CA ILE A 44 3.56 -5.76 3.04
C ILE A 44 3.61 -4.54 3.96
N ALA A 45 3.20 -3.36 3.48
CA ALA A 45 3.13 -2.13 4.26
C ALA A 45 2.21 -2.30 5.47
N ALA A 46 1.00 -2.82 5.30
CA ALA A 46 0.05 -3.02 6.38
C ALA A 46 0.56 -4.01 7.44
N ILE A 47 1.31 -5.05 7.05
CA ILE A 47 1.95 -5.95 8.02
C ILE A 47 3.00 -5.20 8.85
N VAL A 48 3.86 -4.41 8.20
CA VAL A 48 4.89 -3.62 8.90
C VAL A 48 4.23 -2.59 9.82
N ILE A 49 3.31 -1.79 9.30
CA ILE A 49 2.59 -0.74 10.04
C ILE A 49 1.80 -1.36 11.20
N GLY A 50 1.08 -2.46 10.96
CA GLY A 50 0.33 -3.18 11.98
C GLY A 50 1.23 -3.71 13.11
N LYS A 51 2.37 -4.33 12.78
CA LYS A 51 3.34 -4.84 13.76
C LYS A 51 4.03 -3.75 14.57
N VAL A 52 4.42 -2.66 13.91
CA VAL A 52 5.01 -1.48 14.56
C VAL A 52 3.96 -0.84 15.48
N SER A 53 2.77 -0.56 14.97
CA SER A 53 1.71 0.08 15.73
C SER A 53 1.28 -0.77 16.94
N ALA A 54 1.18 -2.09 16.81
CA ALA A 54 0.80 -2.99 17.90
C ALA A 54 1.81 -3.06 19.08
N ARG A 55 2.99 -2.46 18.95
CA ARG A 55 3.98 -2.31 20.03
C ARG A 55 3.99 -0.91 20.65
N SER A 56 3.32 0.06 20.01
CA SER A 56 3.27 1.45 20.47
C SER A 56 2.04 1.72 21.32
N LYS A 57 2.19 2.60 22.32
CA LYS A 57 1.07 3.17 23.07
C LYS A 57 0.18 4.05 22.18
N TYR A 58 0.74 4.64 21.12
CA TYR A 58 0.08 5.57 20.20
C TYR A 58 -0.38 4.90 18.90
N LYS A 59 -0.75 3.61 18.94
CA LYS A 59 -1.10 2.81 17.76
C LYS A 59 -2.16 3.46 16.85
N TRP A 60 -3.17 4.08 17.46
CA TRP A 60 -4.27 4.73 16.73
C TRP A 60 -3.87 6.04 16.05
N LEU A 61 -2.73 6.62 16.41
CA LEU A 61 -2.15 7.78 15.73
C LEU A 61 -1.12 7.36 14.67
N LEU A 62 -0.37 6.28 14.92
CA LEU A 62 0.62 5.77 13.98
C LEU A 62 -0.02 5.17 12.72
N ILE A 63 -1.10 4.39 12.86
CA ILE A 63 -1.79 3.77 11.71
C ILE A 63 -2.23 4.82 10.67
N PRO A 64 -3.01 5.87 11.01
CA PRO A 64 -3.42 6.86 10.02
C PRO A 64 -2.22 7.63 9.45
N LEU A 65 -1.21 7.96 10.26
CA LEU A 65 -0.02 8.67 9.79
C LEU A 65 0.74 7.87 8.72
N TYR A 66 0.98 6.58 8.96
CA TYR A 66 1.63 5.71 7.97
C TYR A 66 0.75 5.43 6.75
N SER A 67 -0.57 5.37 6.93
CA SER A 67 -1.51 5.22 5.80
C SER A 67 -1.46 6.43 4.88
N ILE A 68 -1.33 7.65 5.43
CA ILE A 68 -1.13 8.87 4.63
C ILE A 68 0.20 8.79 3.85
N ILE A 69 1.28 8.37 4.51
CA ILE A 69 2.59 8.22 3.85
C ILE A 69 2.50 7.21 2.69
N PHE A 70 1.84 6.07 2.91
CA PHE A 70 1.65 5.06 1.87
C PHE A 70 0.87 5.61 0.67
N VAL A 71 -0.22 6.34 0.92
CA VAL A 71 -1.01 6.99 -0.14
C VAL A 71 -0.17 7.98 -0.93
N ILE A 72 0.66 8.80 -0.27
CA ILE A 72 1.57 9.73 -0.94
C ILE A 72 2.51 8.98 -1.88
N VAL A 73 3.11 7.87 -1.42
CA VAL A 73 4.01 7.04 -2.25
C VAL A 73 3.29 6.47 -3.47
N ILE A 74 2.11 5.89 -3.29
CA ILE A 74 1.31 5.33 -4.40
C ILE A 74 0.88 6.42 -5.38
N ILE A 75 0.51 7.60 -4.92
CA ILE A 75 0.16 8.74 -5.79
C ILE A 75 1.38 9.15 -6.63
N SER A 76 2.56 9.27 -6.03
CA SER A 76 3.78 9.60 -6.77
C SER A 76 4.07 8.56 -7.86
N ILE A 77 3.85 7.28 -7.57
CA ILE A 77 4.04 6.21 -8.55
C ILE A 77 3.00 6.30 -9.68
N LEU A 78 1.73 6.53 -9.35
CA LEU A 78 0.65 6.68 -10.32
C LEU A 78 0.86 7.89 -11.25
N GLN A 79 1.41 8.99 -10.74
CA GLN A 79 1.72 10.18 -11.56
C GLN A 79 2.82 9.93 -12.59
N ILE A 80 3.76 9.04 -12.29
CA ILE A 80 4.87 8.66 -13.18
C ILE A 80 4.45 7.52 -14.11
N THR A 81 3.30 6.88 -13.87
CA THR A 81 2.85 5.72 -14.65
C THR A 81 2.55 6.11 -16.10
N PRO A 82 3.15 5.43 -17.09
CA PRO A 82 2.95 5.72 -18.51
C PRO A 82 1.48 5.54 -18.92
N ILE A 83 0.97 6.51 -19.68
CA ILE A 83 -0.41 6.48 -20.23
C ILE A 83 -0.60 5.27 -21.17
N SER A 84 0.46 4.88 -21.89
CA SER A 84 0.48 3.74 -22.82
C SER A 84 0.15 2.40 -22.15
N THR A 85 0.52 2.21 -20.89
CA THR A 85 0.22 0.98 -20.11
C THR A 85 -1.27 0.83 -19.82
N ILE A 86 -1.98 1.96 -19.68
CA ILE A 86 -3.43 2.03 -19.43
C ILE A 86 -4.22 1.94 -20.75
N GLU A 87 -3.69 2.51 -21.84
CA GLU A 87 -4.29 2.46 -23.18
C GLU A 87 -4.20 1.07 -23.82
N ASN A 88 -3.09 0.34 -23.63
CA ASN A 88 -2.87 -0.95 -24.31
C ASN A 88 -3.72 -2.12 -23.78
N ASN A 89 -4.47 -1.94 -22.69
CA ASN A 89 -5.25 -3.01 -22.04
C ASN A 89 -6.69 -2.62 -21.70
N THR A 90 -7.15 -1.43 -22.12
CA THR A 90 -8.57 -1.05 -22.02
C THR A 90 -9.20 -1.05 -23.42
N VAL A 91 -10.32 -1.76 -23.59
CA VAL A 91 -11.15 -1.71 -24.82
C VAL A 91 -11.85 -0.34 -24.97
N GLN A 92 -11.54 0.62 -24.08
CA GLN A 92 -12.16 1.94 -24.05
C GLN A 92 -11.25 2.98 -24.70
N SER A 93 -11.87 3.83 -25.51
CA SER A 93 -11.22 4.79 -26.40
C SER A 93 -10.18 5.66 -25.68
N LYS A 94 -9.13 6.05 -26.41
CA LYS A 94 -8.03 6.97 -26.04
C LYS A 94 -8.46 8.19 -25.19
N THR A 95 -9.71 8.61 -25.30
CA THR A 95 -10.36 9.68 -24.51
C THR A 95 -10.59 9.36 -23.03
N SER A 96 -10.84 8.10 -22.63
CA SER A 96 -11.13 7.73 -21.23
C SER A 96 -9.85 7.63 -20.38
N VAL A 97 -8.74 7.22 -20.98
CA VAL A 97 -7.45 7.04 -20.30
C VAL A 97 -6.78 8.38 -19.97
N ILE A 98 -6.86 9.34 -20.90
CA ILE A 98 -6.43 10.74 -20.68
C ILE A 98 -7.28 11.40 -19.59
N LEU A 99 -8.58 11.07 -19.50
CA LEU A 99 -9.45 11.55 -18.41
C LEU A 99 -9.15 10.87 -17.06
N PHE A 100 -8.75 9.60 -17.05
CA PHE A 100 -8.41 8.87 -15.82
C PHE A 100 -7.15 9.44 -15.14
N ASN A 101 -6.12 9.76 -15.92
CA ASN A 101 -4.88 10.35 -15.39
C ASN A 101 -5.04 11.83 -15.00
N ARG A 102 -5.88 12.58 -15.75
CA ARG A 102 -6.13 14.01 -15.49
C ARG A 102 -7.15 14.27 -14.37
N ASN A 103 -8.00 13.29 -14.04
CA ASN A 103 -9.02 13.35 -12.99
C ASN A 103 -8.94 12.14 -12.05
N MET A 104 -7.78 11.83 -11.46
CA MET A 104 -7.80 11.05 -10.22
C MET A 104 -8.58 11.86 -9.17
N LYS A 105 -9.85 11.50 -9.00
CA LYS A 105 -10.77 12.17 -8.08
C LYS A 105 -10.22 12.02 -6.68
N PHE A 106 -10.40 13.03 -5.84
CA PHE A 106 -10.09 12.98 -4.41
C PHE A 106 -10.64 11.71 -3.73
N SER A 107 -11.78 11.18 -4.22
CA SER A 107 -12.36 9.90 -3.84
C SER A 107 -11.40 8.71 -3.99
N THR A 108 -10.58 8.64 -5.04
CA THR A 108 -9.60 7.56 -5.25
C THR A 108 -8.51 7.60 -4.17
N TYR A 109 -8.02 8.79 -3.82
CA TYR A 109 -7.03 8.95 -2.76
C TYR A 109 -7.59 8.57 -1.38
N LEU A 110 -8.84 8.97 -1.10
CA LEU A 110 -9.55 8.53 0.10
C LEU A 110 -9.76 7.02 0.12
N GLY A 111 -10.11 6.40 -1.01
CA GLY A 111 -10.26 4.96 -1.13
C GLY A 111 -8.97 4.21 -0.76
N LEU A 112 -7.83 4.64 -1.32
CA LEU A 112 -6.52 4.08 -0.99
C LEU A 112 -6.16 4.29 0.48
N PHE A 113 -6.47 5.46 1.04
CA PHE A 113 -6.27 5.74 2.47
C PHE A 113 -7.08 4.79 3.35
N PHE A 114 -8.39 4.68 3.10
CA PHE A 114 -9.27 3.82 3.89
C PHE A 114 -8.88 2.35 3.78
N GLN A 115 -8.51 1.90 2.58
CA GLN A 115 -8.01 0.54 2.38
C GLN A 115 -6.78 0.25 3.26
N GLU A 116 -5.74 1.09 3.18
CA GLU A 116 -4.51 0.88 3.93
C GLU A 116 -4.72 1.04 5.44
N PHE A 117 -5.53 2.02 5.84
CA PHE A 117 -5.91 2.27 7.22
C PHE A 117 -6.61 1.06 7.84
N LEU A 118 -7.64 0.53 7.16
CA LEU A 118 -8.41 -0.62 7.63
C LEU A 118 -7.54 -1.88 7.69
N LEU A 119 -6.73 -2.13 6.66
CA LEU A 119 -5.86 -3.29 6.60
C LEU A 119 -4.81 -3.27 7.73
N SER A 120 -4.15 -2.13 7.93
CA SER A 120 -3.18 -1.92 9.01
C SER A 120 -3.82 -2.02 10.39
N ALA A 121 -5.02 -1.46 10.57
CA ALA A 121 -5.77 -1.56 11.81
C ALA A 121 -6.17 -3.00 12.12
N PHE A 122 -6.65 -3.74 11.12
CA PHE A 122 -7.03 -5.14 11.23
C PHE A 122 -5.85 -6.01 11.66
N ILE A 123 -4.69 -5.85 11.02
CA ILE A 123 -3.47 -6.59 11.39
C ILE A 123 -3.03 -6.24 12.83
N SER A 124 -3.07 -4.97 13.20
CA SER A 124 -2.74 -4.52 14.57
C SER A 124 -3.66 -5.16 15.62
N LEU A 125 -4.96 -5.27 15.32
CA LEU A 125 -5.94 -5.94 16.17
C LEU A 125 -5.66 -7.44 16.30
N ILE A 126 -5.43 -8.14 15.18
CA ILE A 126 -5.08 -9.57 15.17
C ILE A 126 -3.85 -9.83 16.06
N ILE A 127 -2.79 -9.04 15.89
CA ILE A 127 -1.58 -9.17 16.71
C ILE A 127 -1.89 -8.94 18.19
N GLY A 128 -2.76 -7.98 18.50
CA GLY A 128 -3.23 -7.73 19.86
C GLY A 128 -3.97 -8.93 20.47
N VAL A 129 -4.85 -9.57 19.70
CA VAL A 129 -5.59 -10.76 20.11
C VAL A 129 -4.63 -11.93 20.37
N PHE A 130 -3.74 -12.24 19.43
CA PHE A 130 -2.75 -13.32 19.61
C PHE A 130 -1.84 -13.10 20.83
N LYS A 131 -1.44 -11.85 21.11
CA LYS A 131 -0.68 -11.52 22.32
C LYS A 131 -1.46 -11.80 23.60
N LYS A 132 -2.77 -11.52 23.63
CA LYS A 132 -3.63 -11.81 24.78
C LYS A 132 -3.80 -13.32 24.99
N ILE A 133 -4.03 -14.07 23.91
CA ILE A 133 -4.14 -15.54 23.94
C ILE A 133 -2.85 -16.15 24.47
N LYS A 134 -1.69 -15.77 23.92
CA LYS A 134 -0.38 -16.27 24.38
C LYS A 134 -0.08 -15.91 25.84
N GLY A 135 -0.64 -14.80 26.32
CA GLY A 135 -0.50 -14.36 27.70
C GLY A 135 -1.51 -14.98 28.68
N GLY A 136 -2.39 -15.88 28.24
CA GLY A 136 -3.41 -16.51 29.07
C GLY A 136 -4.47 -15.53 29.62
N LYS A 137 -4.67 -14.39 28.95
CA LYS A 137 -5.62 -13.33 29.35
C LYS A 137 -6.95 -13.42 28.60
N PHE A 138 -7.28 -14.61 28.09
CA PHE A 138 -8.47 -14.92 27.31
C PHE A 138 -9.09 -16.21 27.82
#